data_AF-A0A7N6BP82-F1
#
_entry.id   AF-A0A7N6BP82-F1
#
_cell.length_a   1.000
_cell.length_b   1.000
_cell.length_c   1.000
_cell.angle_alpha   90.00
_cell.angle_beta   90.00
_cell.angle_gamma   90.00
#
_symmetry.space_group_name_H-M   'P 1'
#
loop_
_entity.id
_entity.type
_entity.pdbx_description
1 polymer ?
#
loop_
_entity_poly.entity_id
_entity_poly.type
_entity_poly.pdbx_seq_one_letter_code
_entity_poly.pdbx_strand_id
1 'polypeptide(L)'
;MINYQYVELKPSIFTFGKSSFADNVPSKFWLKNDYPVHICCGGEHTAVITENGKLLMFGDNTWGQLGLGSKPAVSKPATVKSLRSEKVKLAACGKDHTIVCTSKGSVYGVGSNQEGQLGLGHCSNAASFHLLPPFCSHAPIKMLSAGYNTSAALTGSV
;
A
#
# COMPACT_ATOMS: atom_id res chain seq x y z
N MET A 1 -37.92 4.99 28.28
CA MET A 1 -37.08 4.10 27.44
C MET A 1 -36.06 4.98 26.74
N ILE A 2 -34.78 4.83 27.06
CA ILE A 2 -33.70 5.61 26.43
C ILE A 2 -33.28 4.83 25.17
N ASN A 3 -33.49 5.42 24.00
CA ASN A 3 -33.03 4.87 22.72
C ASN A 3 -31.51 4.99 22.67
N TYR A 4 -30.80 3.90 22.95
CA TYR A 4 -29.42 3.75 22.52
C TYR A 4 -29.43 3.59 21.00
N GLN A 5 -29.45 4.69 20.26
CA GLN A 5 -28.97 4.64 18.89
C GLN A 5 -27.49 4.24 18.98
N TYR A 6 -27.19 2.99 18.61
CA TYR A 6 -25.83 2.59 18.27
C TYR A 6 -25.37 3.51 17.15
N VAL A 7 -24.59 4.53 17.51
CA VAL A 7 -23.83 5.30 16.52
C VAL A 7 -22.86 4.29 15.93
N GLU A 8 -23.12 3.83 14.72
CA GLU A 8 -22.22 2.95 13.99
C GLU A 8 -20.89 3.71 13.83
N LEU A 9 -19.93 3.39 14.70
CA LEU A 9 -18.62 4.03 14.71
C LEU A 9 -17.89 3.59 13.45
N LYS A 10 -17.90 4.46 12.44
CA LYS A 10 -17.18 4.22 11.19
C LYS A 10 -15.69 4.08 11.49
N PRO A 11 -15.06 2.94 11.13
CA PRO A 11 -13.61 2.81 11.22
C PRO A 11 -12.95 3.99 10.51
N SER A 12 -12.09 4.69 11.24
CA SER A 12 -11.47 5.93 10.80
C SER A 12 -9.96 5.79 10.86
N ILE A 13 -9.29 6.38 9.88
CA ILE A 13 -7.83 6.45 9.83
C ILE A 13 -7.44 7.82 10.36
N PHE A 14 -6.56 7.84 11.35
CA PHE A 14 -5.94 9.05 11.89
C PHE A 14 -4.52 9.14 11.37
N THR A 15 -4.12 10.32 10.94
CA THR A 15 -2.77 10.62 10.44
C THR A 15 -2.14 11.69 11.32
N PHE A 16 -0.85 11.54 11.60
CA PHE A 16 -0.06 12.46 12.41
C PHE A 16 1.33 12.63 11.76
N GLY A 17 2.00 13.74 12.04
CA GLY A 17 3.31 14.03 11.45
C GLY A 17 3.24 14.37 9.95
N LYS A 18 4.38 14.25 9.26
CA LYS A 18 4.55 14.62 7.84
C LYS A 18 3.96 13.57 6.88
N SER A 19 2.64 13.33 6.97
CA SER A 19 1.93 12.34 6.16
C SER A 19 1.57 12.81 4.74
N SER A 20 1.80 14.10 4.44
CA SER A 20 1.26 14.87 3.31
C SER A 20 -0.25 14.99 3.26
N PHE A 21 -1.00 14.36 4.18
CA PHE A 21 -2.45 14.50 4.28
C PHE A 21 -2.83 15.73 5.10
N ALA A 22 -3.84 16.47 4.64
CA ALA A 22 -4.40 17.64 5.34
C ALA A 22 -3.31 18.60 5.87
N ASP A 23 -2.35 18.94 5.02
CA ASP A 23 -1.23 19.84 5.32
C ASP A 23 -0.42 19.44 6.57
N ASN A 24 -0.33 18.13 6.84
CA ASN A 24 0.36 17.52 7.99
C ASN A 24 -0.23 17.89 9.36
N VAL A 25 -1.44 18.45 9.38
CA VAL A 25 -2.19 18.65 10.62
C VAL A 25 -2.78 17.31 11.06
N PRO A 26 -2.68 16.93 12.36
CA PRO A 26 -3.38 15.76 12.90
C PRO A 26 -4.84 15.70 12.44
N SER A 27 -5.13 14.74 11.57
CA SER A 27 -6.39 14.70 10.82
C SER A 27 -6.90 13.29 10.67
N LYS A 28 -8.19 13.16 10.38
CA LYS A 28 -8.86 11.87 10.17
C LYS A 28 -9.59 11.82 8.84
N PHE A 29 -9.70 10.62 8.29
CA PHE A 29 -10.61 10.33 7.19
C PHE A 29 -11.22 8.93 7.35
N TRP A 30 -12.26 8.66 6.57
CA TRP A 30 -12.96 7.37 6.51
C TRP A 30 -13.32 7.04 5.07
N LEU A 31 -13.64 5.77 4.83
CA LEU A 31 -14.05 5.28 3.53
C LEU A 31 -15.58 5.19 3.47
N LYS A 32 -16.16 5.48 2.31
CA LYS A 32 -17.59 5.30 2.07
C LYS A 32 -17.84 3.86 1.60
N ASN A 33 -18.67 3.11 2.33
CA ASN A 33 -19.09 1.73 2.00
C ASN A 33 -17.91 0.76 1.86
N ASP A 34 -16.84 0.99 2.62
CA ASP A 34 -15.64 0.17 2.68
C ASP A 34 -14.98 0.43 4.04
N TYR A 35 -14.07 -0.42 4.47
CA TYR A 35 -13.36 -0.24 5.74
C TYR A 35 -11.89 -0.62 5.60
N PRO A 36 -10.98 0.13 6.25
CA PRO A 36 -9.56 -0.20 6.24
C PRO A 36 -9.29 -1.43 7.09
N VAL A 37 -8.44 -2.31 6.56
CA VAL A 37 -8.04 -3.57 7.23
C VAL A 37 -6.54 -3.65 7.46
N HIS A 38 -5.75 -2.87 6.73
CA HIS A 38 -4.30 -2.82 6.86
C HIS A 38 -3.78 -1.45 6.49
N ILE A 39 -2.74 -1.00 7.21
CA ILE A 39 -2.02 0.25 6.94
C ILE A 39 -0.54 -0.06 6.99
N CYS A 40 0.24 0.54 6.08
CA CYS A 40 1.70 0.56 6.21
C CYS A 40 2.25 1.93 5.81
N CYS A 41 3.26 2.38 6.54
CA CYS A 41 3.96 3.64 6.31
C CYS A 41 5.39 3.35 5.87
N GLY A 42 5.86 4.12 4.90
CA GLY A 42 7.23 4.08 4.39
C GLY A 42 8.03 5.29 4.85
N GLY A 43 8.99 5.70 4.02
CA GLY A 43 9.78 6.91 4.24
C GLY A 43 8.91 8.17 4.31
N GLU A 44 8.17 8.45 3.23
CA GLU A 44 7.28 9.63 3.13
C GLU A 44 5.92 9.31 2.49
N HIS A 45 5.52 8.03 2.43
CA HIS A 45 4.23 7.60 1.87
C HIS A 45 3.52 6.56 2.72
N THR A 46 2.22 6.40 2.48
CA THR A 46 1.34 5.49 3.20
C THR A 46 0.48 4.71 2.23
N ALA A 47 0.30 3.42 2.53
CA ALA A 47 -0.67 2.56 1.87
C ALA A 47 -1.78 2.15 2.86
N VAL A 48 -3.00 2.06 2.34
CA VAL A 48 -4.17 1.55 3.07
C VAL A 48 -4.83 0.48 2.20
N ILE A 49 -5.02 -0.69 2.79
CA ILE A 49 -5.80 -1.77 2.18
C ILE A 49 -7.19 -1.76 2.79
N THR A 50 -8.21 -1.88 1.93
CA THR A 50 -9.60 -1.98 2.35
C THR A 50 -10.07 -3.43 2.35
N GLU A 51 -11.16 -3.73 3.05
CA GLU A 51 -11.77 -5.07 3.07
C GLU A 51 -12.08 -5.58 1.66
N ASN A 52 -12.58 -4.70 0.78
CA ASN A 52 -12.84 -5.07 -0.61
C ASN A 52 -11.57 -5.33 -1.44
N GLY A 53 -10.38 -5.28 -0.83
CA GLY A 53 -9.10 -5.53 -1.47
C GLY A 53 -8.58 -4.36 -2.29
N LYS A 54 -9.10 -3.15 -2.09
CA LYS A 54 -8.60 -1.94 -2.78
C LYS A 54 -7.34 -1.44 -2.07
N LEU A 55 -6.43 -0.89 -2.87
CA LEU A 55 -5.24 -0.19 -2.38
C LEU A 55 -5.42 1.32 -2.57
N LEU A 56 -5.29 2.07 -1.48
CA LEU A 56 -5.21 3.52 -1.48
C LEU A 56 -3.81 3.96 -1.08
N MET A 57 -3.28 4.96 -1.76
CA MET A 57 -1.93 5.49 -1.56
C MET A 57 -1.98 7.01 -1.40
N PHE A 58 -1.14 7.56 -0.54
CA PHE A 58 -0.91 9.01 -0.40
C PHE A 58 0.48 9.27 0.19
N GLY A 59 0.96 10.50 0.08
CA GLY A 59 2.31 10.91 0.48
C GLY A 59 3.17 11.38 -0.68
N ASP A 60 4.49 11.31 -0.47
CA ASP A 60 5.49 11.52 -1.51
C ASP A 60 5.34 10.49 -2.64
N ASN A 61 5.68 10.93 -3.85
CA ASN A 61 5.62 10.11 -5.04
C ASN A 61 6.79 10.40 -5.99
N THR A 62 7.88 10.98 -5.48
CA THR A 62 9.03 11.43 -6.28
C THR A 62 9.61 10.28 -7.12
N TRP A 63 9.59 9.06 -6.58
CA TRP A 63 10.06 7.84 -7.24
C TRP A 63 8.94 7.03 -7.91
N GLY A 64 7.70 7.48 -7.84
CA GLY A 64 6.53 6.74 -8.32
C GLY A 64 6.01 5.73 -7.31
N GLN A 65 6.42 5.77 -6.03
CA GLN A 65 6.12 4.76 -5.01
C GLN A 65 4.64 4.64 -4.64
N LEU A 66 3.78 5.55 -5.09
CA LEU A 66 2.32 5.43 -4.98
C LEU A 66 1.70 4.56 -6.10
N GLY A 67 2.43 4.32 -7.19
CA GLY A 67 1.99 3.46 -8.29
C GLY A 67 0.77 3.95 -9.08
N LEU A 68 0.58 5.27 -9.13
CA LEU A 68 -0.55 5.94 -9.76
C LEU A 68 -0.37 6.21 -11.27
N GLY A 69 0.74 5.75 -11.87
CA GLY A 69 1.09 6.04 -13.27
C GLY A 69 1.63 7.45 -13.51
N SER A 70 1.79 8.23 -12.44
CA SER A 70 2.37 9.57 -12.43
C SER A 70 3.29 9.73 -11.21
N LYS A 71 4.12 10.78 -11.22
CA LYS A 71 5.08 11.10 -10.14
C LYS A 71 4.74 12.27 -9.20
N PRO A 72 3.69 13.10 -9.40
CA PRO A 72 3.33 14.08 -8.39
C PRO A 72 2.94 13.42 -7.07
N ALA A 73 3.36 14.03 -5.95
CA ALA A 73 2.90 13.68 -4.62
C ALA A 73 1.38 13.86 -4.50
N VAL A 74 0.76 13.11 -3.59
CA VAL A 74 -0.69 13.10 -3.44
C VAL A 74 -1.06 13.27 -1.97
N SER A 75 -1.77 14.37 -1.67
CA SER A 75 -2.20 14.74 -0.31
C SER A 75 -3.55 14.18 0.11
N LYS A 76 -4.24 13.45 -0.79
CA LYS A 76 -5.53 12.78 -0.51
C LYS A 76 -5.43 11.30 -0.89
N PRO A 77 -5.85 10.35 -0.04
CA PRO A 77 -5.83 8.93 -0.37
C PRO A 77 -6.43 8.65 -1.76
N ALA A 78 -5.60 8.15 -2.67
CA ALA A 78 -5.97 7.88 -4.05
C ALA A 78 -5.97 6.37 -4.32
N THR A 79 -7.04 5.87 -4.93
CA THR A 79 -7.13 4.45 -5.30
C THR A 79 -6.19 4.13 -6.46
N VAL A 80 -5.40 3.07 -6.30
CA VAL A 80 -4.51 2.53 -7.34
C VAL A 80 -5.34 1.75 -8.37
N LYS A 81 -5.65 2.39 -9.50
CA LYS A 81 -6.53 1.81 -10.52
C LYS A 81 -5.91 0.63 -11.28
N SER A 82 -4.58 0.58 -11.41
CA SER A 82 -3.86 -0.49 -12.11
C SER A 82 -4.03 -1.86 -11.45
N LEU A 83 -4.39 -1.91 -10.17
CA LEU A 83 -4.65 -3.15 -9.42
C LEU A 83 -6.15 -3.44 -9.21
N ARG A 84 -7.05 -2.74 -9.93
CA ARG A 84 -8.52 -2.87 -9.71
C ARG A 84 -9.06 -4.27 -10.00
N SER A 85 -8.44 -5.03 -10.90
CA SER A 85 -8.80 -6.43 -11.20
C SER A 85 -8.25 -7.43 -10.18
N GLU A 86 -7.43 -6.96 -9.24
CA GLU A 86 -6.84 -7.76 -8.18
C GLU A 86 -7.46 -7.40 -6.83
N LYS A 87 -7.31 -8.31 -5.85
CA LYS A 87 -7.64 -8.04 -4.44
C LYS A 87 -6.35 -7.98 -3.65
N VAL A 88 -5.91 -6.79 -3.26
CA VAL A 88 -4.70 -6.62 -2.47
C VAL A 88 -4.96 -7.08 -1.03
N LYS A 89 -4.04 -7.87 -0.47
CA LYS A 89 -4.13 -8.47 0.87
C LYS A 89 -3.04 -7.98 1.80
N LEU A 90 -1.82 -7.80 1.28
CA LEU A 90 -0.66 -7.33 2.05
C LEU A 90 0.01 -6.19 1.30
N ALA A 91 0.60 -5.26 2.05
CA ALA A 91 1.42 -4.18 1.54
C ALA A 91 2.58 -3.91 2.50
N ALA A 92 3.72 -3.51 1.96
CA ALA A 92 4.83 -2.95 2.71
C ALA A 92 5.39 -1.75 1.97
N CYS A 93 5.58 -0.65 2.69
CA CYS A 93 6.17 0.58 2.20
C CYS A 93 7.62 0.64 2.68
N GLY A 94 8.57 0.68 1.75
CA GLY A 94 9.97 0.97 2.05
C GLY A 94 10.22 2.47 2.12
N LYS A 95 11.46 2.91 2.00
CA LYS A 95 11.75 4.36 1.97
C LYS A 95 11.14 5.00 0.73
N ASP A 96 11.47 4.47 -0.44
CA ASP A 96 11.17 5.07 -1.74
C ASP A 96 10.44 4.08 -2.68
N HIS A 97 9.91 2.97 -2.15
CA HIS A 97 9.21 1.92 -2.92
C HIS A 97 8.07 1.26 -2.13
N THR A 98 7.23 0.53 -2.83
CA THR A 98 6.12 -0.25 -2.25
C THR A 98 6.07 -1.63 -2.88
N ILE A 99 5.86 -2.66 -2.06
CA ILE A 99 5.51 -4.01 -2.52
C ILE A 99 4.14 -4.43 -1.98
N VAL A 100 3.39 -5.17 -2.78
CA VAL A 100 2.05 -5.65 -2.41
C VAL A 100 1.85 -7.10 -2.82
N CYS A 101 1.00 -7.83 -2.10
CA CYS A 101 0.59 -9.18 -2.45
C CYS A 101 -0.93 -9.23 -2.58
N THR A 102 -1.42 -9.91 -3.61
CA THR A 102 -2.85 -10.11 -3.84
C THR A 102 -3.35 -11.40 -3.18
N SER A 103 -4.67 -11.58 -3.11
CA SER A 103 -5.31 -12.80 -2.62
C SER A 103 -4.97 -14.04 -3.45
N LYS A 104 -4.53 -13.85 -4.71
CA LYS A 104 -4.08 -14.93 -5.60
C LYS A 104 -2.60 -15.31 -5.37
N GLY A 105 -1.91 -14.61 -4.48
CA GLY A 105 -0.47 -14.82 -4.22
C GLY A 105 0.46 -14.05 -5.17
N SER A 106 -0.07 -13.31 -6.13
CA SER A 106 0.74 -12.46 -7.01
C SER A 106 1.36 -11.30 -6.24
N VAL A 107 2.67 -11.07 -6.41
CA VAL A 107 3.39 -9.97 -5.77
C VAL A 107 3.71 -8.89 -6.80
N TYR A 108 3.48 -7.64 -6.45
CA TYR A 108 3.77 -6.48 -7.30
C TYR A 108 4.69 -5.50 -6.58
N GLY A 109 5.51 -4.78 -7.35
CA GLY A 109 6.43 -3.76 -6.86
C GLY A 109 6.31 -2.45 -7.64
N VAL A 110 6.58 -1.32 -6.96
CA VAL A 110 6.57 0.02 -7.56
C VAL A 110 7.48 1.00 -6.81
N GLY A 111 7.92 2.07 -7.48
CA GLY A 111 8.76 3.12 -6.91
C GLY A 111 10.22 3.02 -7.34
N SER A 112 11.12 3.44 -6.45
CA SER A 112 12.56 3.34 -6.62
C SER A 112 12.99 1.88 -6.76
N ASN A 113 13.96 1.66 -7.65
CA ASN A 113 14.51 0.34 -7.94
C ASN A 113 16.03 0.40 -8.16
N GLN A 114 16.69 1.45 -7.66
CA GLN A 114 18.11 1.70 -7.91
C GLN A 114 19.02 0.54 -7.45
N GLU A 115 18.62 -0.18 -6.40
CA GLU A 115 19.33 -1.34 -5.84
C GLU A 115 18.64 -2.67 -6.18
N GLY A 116 17.67 -2.66 -7.11
CA GLY A 116 16.90 -3.85 -7.45
C GLY A 116 15.83 -4.23 -6.42
N GLN A 117 15.45 -3.32 -5.52
CA GLN A 117 14.49 -3.57 -4.44
C GLN A 117 13.08 -3.98 -4.92
N LEU A 118 12.75 -3.80 -6.20
CA LEU A 118 11.50 -4.29 -6.78
C LEU A 118 11.58 -5.75 -7.23
N GLY A 119 12.76 -6.37 -7.29
CA GLY A 119 12.92 -7.78 -7.66
C GLY A 119 12.57 -8.09 -9.12
N LEU A 120 12.68 -7.10 -10.02
CA LEU A 120 12.28 -7.21 -11.42
C LEU A 120 13.39 -7.75 -12.36
N GLY A 121 14.58 -8.05 -11.82
CA GLY A 121 15.74 -8.46 -12.63
C GLY A 121 16.47 -7.31 -13.33
N HIS A 122 16.12 -6.06 -13.00
CA HIS A 122 16.77 -4.84 -13.49
C HIS A 122 16.65 -3.72 -12.43
N CYS A 123 17.35 -2.60 -12.61
CA CYS A 123 17.36 -1.47 -11.66
C CYS A 123 16.58 -0.21 -12.11
N SER A 124 15.72 -0.34 -13.13
CA SER A 124 14.85 0.77 -13.57
C SER A 124 13.67 0.99 -12.61
N ASN A 125 13.43 2.25 -12.23
CA ASN A 125 12.30 2.66 -11.39
C ASN A 125 10.94 2.43 -12.09
N ALA A 126 9.87 2.29 -11.32
CA ALA A 126 8.53 2.06 -11.85
C ALA A 126 7.50 3.04 -11.25
N ALA A 127 6.70 3.69 -12.09
CA ALA A 127 5.61 4.59 -11.66
C ALA A 127 4.24 3.89 -11.58
N SER A 128 4.17 2.62 -11.96
CA SER A 128 2.99 1.74 -11.89
C SER A 128 3.42 0.39 -11.33
N PHE A 129 2.51 -0.32 -10.65
CA PHE A 129 2.79 -1.65 -10.11
C PHE A 129 3.15 -2.64 -11.23
N HIS A 130 4.30 -3.28 -11.10
CA HIS A 130 4.76 -4.35 -12.00
C HIS A 130 4.69 -5.69 -11.27
N LEU A 131 4.22 -6.72 -11.98
CA LEU A 131 4.21 -8.09 -11.47
C LEU A 131 5.64 -8.58 -11.35
N LEU A 132 5.97 -9.11 -10.18
CA LEU A 132 7.26 -9.74 -9.94
C LEU A 132 7.25 -11.18 -10.48
N PRO A 133 8.39 -11.72 -10.93
CA PRO A 133 8.52 -13.13 -11.25
C PRO A 133 8.05 -14.01 -10.06
N PRO A 134 7.35 -15.14 -10.30
CA PRO A 134 6.89 -15.99 -9.22
C PRO A 134 8.04 -16.45 -8.32
N PHE A 135 7.97 -16.15 -7.03
CA PHE A 135 9.00 -16.51 -6.05
C PHE A 135 8.75 -17.86 -5.37
N CYS A 136 7.50 -18.28 -5.27
CA CYS A 136 7.11 -19.55 -4.66
C CYS A 136 5.75 -20.01 -5.18
N SER A 137 5.67 -21.24 -5.70
CA SER A 137 4.41 -21.89 -6.11
C SER A 137 3.80 -22.76 -5.02
N HIS A 138 4.52 -23.00 -3.93
CA HIS A 138 4.20 -24.06 -2.97
C HIS A 138 3.57 -23.55 -1.68
N ALA A 139 3.65 -22.25 -1.36
CA ALA A 139 3.12 -21.71 -0.11
C ALA A 139 2.62 -20.27 -0.25
N PRO A 140 1.53 -19.88 0.45
CA PRO A 140 0.98 -18.53 0.36
C PRO A 140 1.88 -17.50 1.05
N ILE A 141 1.93 -16.27 0.53
CA ILE A 141 2.60 -15.16 1.21
C ILE A 141 1.80 -14.79 2.46
N LYS A 142 2.48 -14.80 3.61
CA LYS A 142 1.95 -14.45 4.93
C LYS A 142 2.31 -13.04 5.35
N MET A 143 3.51 -12.55 5.02
CA MET A 143 3.97 -11.21 5.38
C MET A 143 4.83 -10.59 4.27
N LEU A 144 4.82 -9.27 4.21
CA LEU A 144 5.73 -8.46 3.42
C LEU A 144 6.46 -7.48 4.35
N SER A 145 7.70 -7.15 4.02
CA SER A 145 8.45 -6.07 4.68
C SER A 145 9.29 -5.33 3.64
N ALA A 146 9.48 -4.03 3.85
CA ALA A 146 10.28 -3.18 2.99
C ALA A 146 11.05 -2.18 3.84
N GLY A 147 12.35 -2.05 3.58
CA GLY A 147 13.26 -1.15 4.28
C GLY A 147 13.71 0.01 3.39
N TYR A 148 14.93 0.51 3.61
CA TYR A 148 15.47 1.64 2.86
C TYR A 148 15.54 1.36 1.35
N ASN A 149 16.26 0.30 0.96
CA ASN A 149 16.36 -0.22 -0.41
C ASN A 149 16.22 -1.75 -0.41
N THR A 150 15.46 -2.30 0.53
CA THR A 150 15.33 -3.74 0.74
C THR A 150 13.86 -4.16 0.73
N SER A 151 13.62 -5.40 0.31
CA SER A 151 12.29 -6.02 0.24
C SER A 151 12.37 -7.45 0.75
N ALA A 152 11.34 -7.89 1.46
CA ALA A 152 11.24 -9.25 1.97
C ALA A 152 9.79 -9.75 1.91
N ALA A 153 9.64 -11.05 1.67
CA ALA A 153 8.37 -11.76 1.73
C ALA A 153 8.55 -13.04 2.54
N LEU A 154 7.60 -13.33 3.43
CA LEU A 154 7.56 -14.56 4.21
C LEU A 154 6.37 -15.41 3.76
N THR A 155 6.62 -16.69 3.47
CA THR A 155 5.56 -17.67 3.20
C THR A 155 4.98 -18.24 4.50
N GLY A 156 3.70 -18.61 4.49
CA GLY A 156 3.10 -19.43 5.53
C GLY A 156 3.43 -20.90 5.35
N SER A 157 3.02 -21.71 6.33
CA SER A 157 2.93 -23.16 6.16
C SER A 157 1.80 -23.52 5.18
N VAL A 158 1.98 -24.64 4.48
CA VAL A 158 0.91 -25.30 3.70
C VAL A 158 -0.05 -26.05 4.59
#